data_AF-A0A0B7BE72-F1
#
_entry.id   AF-A0A0B7BE72-F1
#
_cell.length_a   1.000
_cell.length_b   1.000
_cell.length_c   1.000
_cell.angle_alpha   90.00
_cell.angle_beta   90.00
_cell.angle_gamma   90.00
#
_symmetry.space_group_name_H-M   'P 1'
#
loop_
_entity.id
_entity.type
_entity.pdbx_description
1 polymer ?
#
loop_
_entity_poly.entity_id
_entity_poly.type
_entity_poly.pdbx_seq_one_letter_code
_entity_poly.pdbx_strand_id
1 'polypeptide(L)'
;MLHISLSNIICSILIGQRFEYNDKKFQNLIHTLRSLFSTPQSVSLVNFMPWLEYLPGDFFNAKKIASDVQKMLNIISMFVDANKRNISNITEVDNFIDAFMFEKDKKDKAGLSTSLDEDSLKKIMFELFMAGTETSSTTIYWCV
;
A
#
# COMPACT_ATOMS: atom_id res chain seq x y z
N MET A 1 1.88 -11.91 -14.77
CA MET A 1 0.89 -12.85 -14.16
C MET A 1 1.12 -13.02 -12.67
N LEU A 2 2.37 -13.20 -12.21
CA LEU A 2 2.71 -13.34 -10.78
C LEU A 2 2.31 -12.13 -9.92
N HIS A 3 2.74 -10.91 -10.27
CA HIS A 3 2.33 -9.69 -9.53
C HIS A 3 0.81 -9.56 -9.42
N ILE A 4 0.07 -9.85 -10.49
CA ILE A 4 -1.39 -9.75 -10.48
C ILE A 4 -1.99 -10.74 -9.48
N SER A 5 -1.51 -11.98 -9.46
CA SER A 5 -2.03 -13.02 -8.57
C SER A 5 -1.67 -12.74 -7.11
N LEU A 6 -0.43 -12.33 -6.84
CA LEU A 6 0.01 -12.05 -5.47
C LEU A 6 -0.55 -10.74 -4.93
N SER A 7 -0.64 -9.69 -5.74
CA SER A 7 -1.38 -8.48 -5.36
C SER A 7 -2.82 -8.81 -4.97
N ASN A 8 -3.48 -9.74 -5.67
CA ASN A 8 -4.84 -10.13 -5.35
C ASN A 8 -4.94 -10.88 -4.00
N ILE A 9 -3.95 -11.73 -3.70
CA ILE A 9 -3.84 -12.38 -2.39
C ILE A 9 -3.66 -11.33 -1.29
N ILE A 10 -2.74 -10.37 -1.46
CA ILE A 10 -2.53 -9.31 -0.48
C ILE A 10 -3.78 -8.44 -0.34
N CYS A 11 -4.46 -8.08 -1.42
CA CYS A 11 -5.76 -7.40 -1.36
C CYS A 11 -6.79 -8.19 -0.55
N SER A 12 -6.87 -9.51 -0.72
CA SER A 12 -7.80 -10.33 0.06
C SER A 12 -7.51 -10.32 1.56
N ILE A 13 -6.24 -10.20 1.96
CA ILE A 13 -5.85 -10.04 3.37
C ILE A 13 -6.20 -8.62 3.86
N LEU A 14 -5.90 -7.60 3.04
CA LEU A 14 -6.06 -6.20 3.44
C LEU A 14 -7.52 -5.77 3.56
N ILE A 15 -8.36 -6.14 2.58
CA ILE A 15 -9.75 -5.67 2.47
C ILE A 15 -10.79 -6.80 2.43
N GLY A 16 -10.38 -8.07 2.55
CA GLY A 16 -11.32 -9.20 2.57
C GLY A 16 -11.92 -9.55 1.20
N GLN A 17 -11.44 -8.92 0.13
CA GLN A 17 -11.99 -9.07 -1.22
C GLN A 17 -10.91 -9.37 -2.25
N ARG A 18 -11.28 -10.17 -3.26
CA ARG A 18 -10.47 -10.41 -4.45
C ARG A 18 -11.02 -9.64 -5.62
N PHE A 19 -10.14 -9.14 -6.47
CA PHE A 19 -10.49 -8.43 -7.68
C PHE A 19 -10.51 -9.38 -8.89
N GLU A 20 -11.38 -9.09 -9.85
CA GLU A 20 -11.26 -9.66 -11.18
C GLU A 20 -9.99 -9.13 -11.85
N TYR A 21 -9.34 -9.99 -12.65
CA TYR A 21 -8.10 -9.60 -13.33
C TYR A 21 -8.27 -8.44 -14.33
N ASN A 22 -9.49 -8.17 -14.77
CA ASN A 22 -9.84 -7.07 -15.69
C ASN A 22 -10.36 -5.82 -14.97
N ASP A 23 -10.41 -5.81 -13.62
CA ASP A 23 -10.82 -4.63 -12.87
C ASP A 23 -9.83 -3.47 -13.11
N LYS A 24 -10.35 -2.34 -13.59
CA LYS A 24 -9.54 -1.18 -13.97
C LYS A 24 -8.84 -0.53 -12.78
N LYS A 25 -9.46 -0.51 -11.59
CA LYS A 25 -8.84 0.06 -10.38
C LYS A 25 -7.68 -0.82 -9.93
N PHE A 26 -7.88 -2.14 -9.94
CA PHE A 26 -6.85 -3.10 -9.60
C PHE A 26 -5.69 -3.10 -10.61
N GLN A 27 -5.98 -3.02 -11.91
CA GLN A 27 -4.93 -2.89 -12.92
C GLN A 27 -4.15 -1.58 -12.78
N ASN A 28 -4.80 -0.46 -12.48
CA ASN A 28 -4.11 0.80 -12.20
C ASN A 28 -3.20 0.71 -10.97
N LEU A 29 -3.64 0.03 -9.91
CA LEU A 29 -2.83 -0.21 -8.72
C LEU A 29 -1.56 -1.01 -9.06
N ILE A 30 -1.71 -2.13 -9.77
CA ILE A 30 -0.57 -2.96 -10.19
C ILE A 30 0.35 -2.20 -11.14
N HIS A 31 -0.20 -1.42 -12.08
CA HIS A 31 0.58 -0.63 -13.00
C HIS A 31 1.42 0.44 -12.28
N THR A 32 0.81 1.14 -11.31
CA THR A 32 1.50 2.12 -10.46
C THR A 32 2.59 1.46 -9.64
N LEU A 33 2.31 0.28 -9.06
CA LEU A 33 3.30 -0.50 -8.32
C LEU A 33 4.50 -0.88 -9.20
N ARG A 34 4.26 -1.36 -10.42
CA ARG A 34 5.33 -1.68 -11.38
C ARG A 34 6.11 -0.43 -11.79
N SER A 35 5.45 0.73 -11.93
CA SER A 35 6.15 1.99 -12.20
C SER A 35 7.12 2.34 -11.07
N LEU A 36 6.74 2.14 -9.80
CA LEU A 36 7.62 2.37 -8.65
C LEU A 36 8.86 1.48 -8.70
N PHE A 37 8.71 0.17 -8.89
CA PHE A 37 9.86 -0.75 -8.91
C PHE A 37 10.71 -0.70 -10.18
N SER A 38 10.13 -0.26 -11.30
CA SER A 38 10.88 -0.04 -12.55
C SER A 38 11.63 1.29 -12.58
N THR A 39 11.37 2.18 -11.63
CA THR A 39 12.05 3.47 -11.56
C THR A 39 13.50 3.26 -11.10
N PRO A 40 14.50 3.84 -11.79
CA PRO A 40 15.91 3.61 -11.47
C PRO A 40 16.25 3.94 -10.02
N GLN A 41 17.18 3.17 -9.43
CA GLN A 41 17.71 3.41 -8.08
C GLN A 41 18.53 4.72 -7.96
N SER A 42 18.57 5.55 -9.00
CA SER A 42 19.17 6.89 -8.97
C SER A 42 18.58 7.77 -7.86
N VAL A 43 17.35 7.51 -7.42
CA VAL A 43 16.74 8.20 -6.27
C VAL A 43 17.54 8.02 -4.99
N SER A 44 18.21 6.88 -4.80
CA SER A 44 19.05 6.66 -3.62
C SER A 44 20.18 7.69 -3.49
N LEU A 45 20.64 8.29 -4.60
CA LEU A 45 21.65 9.35 -4.57
C LEU A 45 21.15 10.62 -3.87
N VAL A 46 19.84 10.92 -3.95
CA VAL A 46 19.23 12.08 -3.26
C VAL A 46 19.31 11.88 -1.73
N ASN A 47 19.16 10.64 -1.26
CA ASN A 47 19.29 10.33 0.17
C ASN A 47 20.72 10.56 0.71
N PHE A 48 21.75 10.37 -0.12
CA PHE A 48 23.16 10.58 0.26
C PHE A 48 23.64 12.01 -0.01
N MET A 49 23.00 12.72 -0.94
CA MET A 49 23.36 14.07 -1.36
C MET A 49 22.12 14.97 -1.39
N PRO A 50 21.67 15.50 -0.23
CA PRO A 50 20.42 16.29 -0.14
C PRO A 50 20.40 17.54 -1.03
N TRP A 51 21.57 18.09 -1.37
CA TRP A 51 21.67 19.25 -2.26
C TRP A 51 21.16 18.97 -3.69
N LEU A 52 21.04 17.70 -4.09
CA LEU A 52 20.46 17.30 -5.38
C LEU A 52 18.98 17.65 -5.50
N GLU A 53 18.28 17.87 -4.38
CA GLU A 53 16.87 18.29 -4.37
C GLU A 53 16.66 19.69 -4.99
N TYR A 54 17.70 20.54 -4.98
CA TYR A 54 17.63 21.90 -5.52
C TYR A 54 17.87 21.96 -7.04
N LEU A 55 18.23 20.84 -7.69
CA LEU A 55 18.46 20.82 -9.13
C LEU A 55 17.14 20.94 -9.90
N PRO A 56 17.05 21.82 -10.92
CA PRO A 56 15.85 21.97 -11.72
C PRO A 56 15.60 20.71 -12.57
N GLY A 57 14.40 20.13 -12.52
CA GLY A 57 14.03 18.93 -13.28
C GLY A 57 13.67 17.73 -12.40
N ASP A 58 13.74 16.53 -12.97
CA ASP A 58 13.58 15.23 -12.26
C ASP A 58 14.69 14.25 -12.66
N PHE A 59 15.94 14.72 -12.62
CA PHE A 59 17.12 13.95 -13.05
C PHE A 59 17.27 12.60 -12.33
N PHE A 60 16.77 12.52 -11.09
CA PHE A 60 16.86 11.32 -10.26
C PHE A 60 15.57 10.51 -10.22
N ASN A 61 14.49 10.95 -10.87
CA ASN A 61 13.13 10.39 -10.79
C ASN A 61 12.44 10.51 -9.42
N ALA A 62 12.94 11.37 -8.53
CA ALA A 62 12.37 11.58 -7.20
C ALA A 62 10.93 12.13 -7.28
N LYS A 63 10.65 13.05 -8.22
CA LYS A 63 9.29 13.60 -8.40
C LYS A 63 8.33 12.54 -8.95
N LYS A 64 8.80 11.70 -9.87
CA LYS A 64 8.05 10.55 -10.37
C LYS A 64 7.70 9.58 -9.24
N ILE A 65 8.67 9.19 -8.40
CA ILE A 65 8.41 8.30 -7.25
C ILE A 65 7.39 8.94 -6.30
N ALA A 66 7.57 10.20 -5.92
CA ALA A 66 6.63 10.90 -5.05
C ALA A 66 5.20 10.90 -5.65
N SER A 67 5.08 11.14 -6.96
CA SER A 67 3.79 11.09 -7.66
C SER A 67 3.16 9.70 -7.63
N ASP A 68 3.93 8.65 -7.89
CA ASP A 68 3.42 7.28 -7.93
C ASP A 68 3.06 6.76 -6.52
N VAL A 69 3.82 7.15 -5.48
CA VAL A 69 3.46 6.90 -4.07
C VAL A 69 2.15 7.60 -3.74
N GLN A 70 1.98 8.87 -4.11
CA GLN A 70 0.73 9.61 -3.88
C GLN A 70 -0.46 8.95 -4.59
N LYS A 71 -0.29 8.49 -5.84
CA LYS A 71 -1.34 7.76 -6.56
C LYS A 71 -1.73 6.47 -5.83
N MET A 72 -0.77 5.69 -5.35
CA MET A 72 -1.06 4.46 -4.60
C MET A 72 -1.78 4.76 -3.28
N LEU A 73 -1.33 5.77 -2.52
CA LEU A 73 -2.01 6.19 -1.29
C LEU A 73 -3.45 6.65 -1.55
N ASN A 74 -3.70 7.34 -2.66
CA ASN A 74 -5.07 7.73 -3.05
C ASN A 74 -5.95 6.50 -3.33
N ILE A 75 -5.43 5.51 -4.08
CA ILE A 75 -6.16 4.26 -4.35
C ILE A 75 -6.44 3.49 -3.05
N ILE A 76 -5.46 3.44 -2.15
CA ILE A 76 -5.62 2.79 -0.83
C ILE A 76 -6.65 3.54 0.01
N SER A 77 -6.65 4.87 0.01
CA SER A 77 -7.69 5.65 0.69
C SER A 77 -9.08 5.27 0.20
N MET A 78 -9.27 5.15 -1.13
CA MET A 78 -10.55 4.71 -1.68
C MET A 78 -10.96 3.32 -1.19
N PHE A 79 -10.00 2.39 -0.99
CA PHE A 79 -10.30 1.08 -0.43
C PHE A 79 -10.62 1.13 1.07
N VAL A 80 -9.92 1.96 1.83
CA VAL A 80 -10.24 2.20 3.25
C VAL A 80 -11.65 2.76 3.34
N ASP A 81 -11.96 3.82 2.60
CA ASP A 81 -13.27 4.47 2.63
C ASP A 81 -14.41 3.53 2.21
N ALA A 82 -14.17 2.65 1.24
CA ALA A 82 -15.16 1.68 0.77
C ALA A 82 -15.38 0.48 1.70
N ASN A 83 -14.36 0.06 2.46
CA ASN A 83 -14.41 -1.16 3.28
C ASN A 83 -14.45 -0.88 4.78
N LYS A 84 -14.25 0.36 5.22
CA LYS A 84 -14.33 0.75 6.62
C LYS A 84 -15.76 0.63 7.11
N ARG A 85 -15.99 -0.33 7.99
CA ARG A 85 -17.27 -0.53 8.69
C ARG A 85 -17.22 0.12 10.07
N ASN A 86 -18.38 0.51 10.59
CA ASN A 86 -18.49 0.87 12.00
C ASN A 86 -18.15 -0.34 12.85
N ILE A 87 -17.41 -0.16 13.93
CA ILE A 87 -17.01 -1.25 14.86
C ILE A 87 -18.23 -2.00 15.39
N SER A 88 -19.36 -1.31 15.61
CA SER A 88 -20.63 -1.92 16.01
C SER A 88 -21.16 -2.97 15.02
N ASN A 89 -20.73 -2.91 13.76
CA ASN A 89 -21.15 -3.80 12.69
C ASN A 89 -20.13 -4.92 12.42
N ILE A 90 -18.98 -4.91 13.13
CA ILE A 90 -17.96 -5.95 13.02
C ILE A 90 -18.35 -7.09 13.98
N THR A 91 -18.86 -8.17 13.41
CA THR A 91 -19.21 -9.40 14.14
C THR A 91 -18.07 -10.42 14.14
N GLU A 92 -17.29 -10.43 13.05
CA GLU A 92 -16.07 -11.21 12.87
C GLU A 92 -15.00 -10.34 12.18
N VAL A 93 -13.73 -10.58 12.49
CA VAL A 93 -12.60 -9.84 11.90
C VAL A 93 -12.23 -10.50 10.57
N ASP A 94 -12.77 -9.95 9.48
CA ASP A 94 -12.66 -10.55 8.15
C ASP A 94 -11.41 -10.12 7.37
N ASN A 95 -10.82 -8.98 7.74
CA ASN A 95 -9.71 -8.36 7.01
C ASN A 95 -8.86 -7.47 7.92
N PHE A 96 -7.74 -6.98 7.36
CA PHE A 96 -6.82 -6.12 8.09
C PHE A 96 -7.44 -4.79 8.55
N ILE A 97 -8.33 -4.18 7.75
CA ILE A 97 -9.01 -2.92 8.15
C ILE A 97 -9.84 -3.16 9.41
N ASP A 98 -10.62 -4.24 9.46
CA ASP A 98 -11.44 -4.57 10.63
C ASP A 98 -10.56 -4.85 11.86
N ALA A 99 -9.45 -5.58 11.68
CA ALA A 99 -8.49 -5.86 12.74
C ALA A 99 -7.87 -4.57 13.30
N PHE A 100 -7.50 -3.64 12.42
CA PHE A 100 -6.94 -2.35 12.78
C PHE A 100 -7.95 -1.50 13.57
N MET A 101 -9.21 -1.45 13.09
CA MET A 101 -10.28 -0.71 13.76
C MET A 101 -10.58 -1.27 15.15
N PHE A 102 -10.58 -2.60 15.30
CA PHE A 102 -10.78 -3.26 16.59
C PHE A 102 -9.65 -2.95 17.59
N GLU A 103 -8.39 -3.03 17.15
CA GLU A 103 -7.25 -2.73 18.02
C GLU A 103 -7.18 -1.25 18.40
N LYS A 104 -7.55 -0.34 17.47
CA LYS A 104 -7.69 1.09 17.77
C LYS A 104 -8.74 1.33 18.85
N ASP A 105 -9.95 0.82 18.68
CA ASP A 105 -11.05 0.97 19.65
C ASP A 105 -10.71 0.42 21.04
N LYS A 106 -10.03 -0.73 21.08
CA LYS A 106 -9.55 -1.33 22.32
C LYS A 106 -8.58 -0.42 23.07
N LYS A 107 -7.64 0.22 22.36
CA LYS A 107 -6.68 1.18 22.97
C LYS A 107 -7.36 2.47 23.41
N ASP A 108 -8.28 2.98 22.60
CA ASP A 108 -9.04 4.20 22.90
C ASP A 108 -9.88 3.99 24.18
N LYS A 109 -10.57 2.84 24.31
CA LYS A 109 -11.32 2.47 25.52
C LYS A 109 -10.45 2.25 26.75
N ALA A 110 -9.22 1.79 26.56
CA ALA A 110 -8.25 1.62 27.64
C ALA A 110 -7.57 2.95 28.06
N GLY A 111 -7.83 4.05 27.36
CA GLY A 111 -7.18 5.34 27.61
C GLY A 111 -5.68 5.34 27.29
N LEU A 112 -5.22 4.43 26.42
CA LEU A 112 -3.82 4.32 26.04
C LEU A 112 -3.52 5.25 24.87
N SER A 113 -2.38 5.96 24.92
CA SER A 113 -1.90 6.70 23.76
C SER A 113 -1.59 5.74 22.61
N THR A 114 -2.00 6.11 21.40
CA THR A 114 -1.80 5.28 20.23
C THR A 114 -1.51 6.10 18.98
N SER A 115 -0.64 5.58 18.12
CA SER A 115 -0.42 6.07 16.76
C SER A 115 -1.34 5.40 15.75
N LEU A 116 -2.36 4.65 16.19
CA LEU A 116 -3.34 4.02 15.32
C LEU A 116 -4.35 5.06 14.84
N ASP A 117 -3.96 5.83 13.82
CA ASP A 117 -4.81 6.75 13.09
C ASP A 117 -5.04 6.27 11.65
N GLU A 118 -5.87 7.01 10.92
CA GLU A 118 -6.23 6.65 9.55
C GLU A 118 -5.04 6.78 8.58
N ASP A 119 -4.14 7.73 8.82
CA ASP A 119 -2.93 7.90 8.02
C ASP A 119 -1.98 6.72 8.20
N SER A 120 -1.85 6.22 9.42
CA SER A 120 -1.07 5.04 9.75
C SER A 120 -1.67 3.78 9.13
N LEU A 121 -3.00 3.64 9.14
CA LEU A 121 -3.69 2.56 8.42
C LEU A 121 -3.34 2.58 6.93
N LYS A 122 -3.47 3.74 6.26
CA LYS A 122 -3.16 3.90 4.83
C LYS A 122 -1.70 3.57 4.52
N LYS A 123 -0.76 4.04 5.34
CA LYS A 123 0.68 3.77 5.20
C LYS A 123 1.00 2.28 5.39
N ILE A 124 0.42 1.63 6.40
CA ILE A 124 0.66 0.20 6.64
C ILE A 124 0.09 -0.66 5.51
N MET A 125 -1.12 -0.34 5.03
CA MET A 125 -1.69 -1.01 3.87
C MET A 125 -0.83 -0.84 2.62
N PHE A 126 -0.28 0.36 2.41
CA PHE A 126 0.66 0.65 1.31
C PHE A 126 1.91 -0.23 1.41
N GLU A 127 2.57 -0.26 2.56
CA GLU A 127 3.77 -1.06 2.79
C GLU A 127 3.49 -2.56 2.60
N LEU A 128 2.42 -3.08 3.20
CA LEU A 128 2.03 -4.48 3.06
C LEU A 128 1.75 -4.86 1.61
N PHE A 129 1.05 -4.01 0.87
CA PHE A 129 0.75 -4.24 -0.54
C PHE A 129 2.02 -4.23 -1.39
N MET A 130 2.86 -3.21 -1.21
CA MET A 130 4.05 -2.97 -2.01
C MET A 130 5.12 -4.04 -1.74
N ALA A 131 5.53 -4.19 -0.48
CA ALA A 131 6.54 -5.16 -0.08
C ALA A 131 6.06 -6.60 -0.30
N GLY A 132 4.81 -6.91 0.08
CA GLY A 132 4.25 -8.26 -0.02
C GLY A 132 4.12 -8.73 -1.47
N THR A 133 3.69 -7.86 -2.38
CA THR A 133 3.58 -8.22 -3.80
C THR A 133 4.95 -8.46 -4.42
N GLU A 134 5.91 -7.55 -4.23
CA GLU A 134 7.19 -7.61 -4.94
C GLU A 134 8.07 -8.77 -4.49
N THR A 135 8.26 -8.90 -3.17
CA THR A 135 9.12 -9.93 -2.59
C THR A 135 8.61 -11.34 -2.89
N SER A 136 7.30 -11.56 -2.71
CA SER A 136 6.68 -12.85 -2.99
C SER A 136 6.67 -13.16 -4.49
N SER A 137 6.46 -12.15 -5.35
CA SER A 137 6.44 -12.37 -6.82
C SER A 137 7.82 -12.75 -7.33
N THR A 138 8.84 -12.06 -6.82
CA THR A 138 10.24 -12.35 -7.12
C THR A 138 10.62 -13.73 -6.63
N THR A 139 10.23 -14.09 -5.40
CA THR A 139 10.54 -15.40 -4.82
C THR A 139 9.95 -16.53 -5.66
N ILE A 140 8.66 -16.45 -6.01
CA ILE A 140 8.01 -17.47 -6.86
C ILE A 140 8.62 -17.49 -8.26
N TYR A 141 8.98 -16.33 -8.82
CA TYR A 141 9.64 -16.26 -10.12
C TYR A 141 10.97 -17.02 -10.14
N TRP A 142 11.74 -16.99 -9.06
CA TRP A 142 12.99 -17.75 -8.95
C TRP A 142 12.79 -19.25 -8.70
N CYS A 143 11.64 -19.65 -8.17
CA CYS A 143 11.34 -21.06 -7.89
C CYS A 143 10.83 -21.85 -9.10
N VAL A 144 10.44 -21.17 -10.18
CA VAL A 144 9.88 -21.77 -11.41
C VAL A 144 10.88 -21.65 -12.55
#